data_AF-A0A2U3A4J5-F1
#
_entry.id   AF-A0A2U3A4J5-F1
#
_cell.length_a   1.000
_cell.length_b   1.000
_cell.length_c   1.000
_cell.angle_alpha   90.00
_cell.angle_beta   90.00
_cell.angle_gamma   90.00
#
_symmetry.space_group_name_H-M   'P 1'
#
loop_
_entity.id
_entity.type
_entity.pdbx_description
1 polymer ?
#
loop_
_entity_poly.entity_id
_entity_poly.type
_entity_poly.pdbx_seq_one_letter_code
_entity_poly.pdbx_strand_id
1 'polypeptide(L)'
;MTTLARPTAPLRADCIADTAGGLTFDVTVDARGGAAHLVLRRREGHQEVFLPLTPGTGGRLRAALPSSVLLPEGCWDAYARVADDEWRLMPGVMDLRAADGRVPYETRHGNLSLRCGPAG
;
A
#
# COMPACT_ATOMS: atom_id res chain seq x y z
N MET A 1 15.49 15.77 -17.10
CA MET A 1 15.33 14.84 -15.97
C MET A 1 14.72 15.63 -14.83
N THR A 2 13.45 15.39 -14.51
CA THR A 2 12.78 16.13 -13.42
C THR A 2 13.08 15.38 -12.12
N THR A 3 13.90 15.98 -11.27
CA THR A 3 14.15 15.48 -9.91
C THR A 3 12.85 15.54 -9.13
N LEU A 4 12.41 14.41 -8.59
CA LEU A 4 11.27 14.37 -7.69
C LEU A 4 11.67 15.04 -6.36
N ALA A 5 10.90 16.03 -5.93
CA ALA A 5 11.07 16.58 -4.59
C ALA A 5 10.66 15.51 -3.57
N ARG A 6 11.52 15.27 -2.57
CA ARG A 6 11.18 14.40 -1.43
C ARG A 6 9.94 14.97 -0.73
N PRO A 7 8.93 14.14 -0.38
CA PRO A 7 7.72 14.60 0.29
C PRO A 7 8.05 15.35 1.58
N THR A 8 7.43 16.51 1.79
CA THR A 8 7.58 17.33 3.01
C THR A 8 6.69 16.86 4.14
N ALA A 9 5.65 16.07 3.82
CA ALA A 9 4.79 15.37 4.77
C ALA A 9 4.88 13.85 4.55
N PRO A 10 4.60 13.03 5.59
CA PRO A 10 4.55 11.58 5.43
C PRO A 10 3.51 11.16 4.41
N LEU A 11 3.86 10.18 3.57
CA LEU A 11 2.92 9.62 2.60
C LEU A 11 1.89 8.75 3.32
N ARG A 12 0.61 9.02 3.03
CA ARG A 12 -0.53 8.29 3.57
C ARG A 12 -1.22 7.47 2.50
N ALA A 13 -1.73 6.31 2.89
CA ALA A 13 -2.58 5.50 2.03
C ALA A 13 -3.91 5.19 2.70
N ASP A 14 -5.00 5.40 1.95
CA ASP A 14 -6.31 4.90 2.32
C ASP A 14 -6.46 3.47 1.79
N CYS A 15 -6.93 2.54 2.61
CA CYS A 15 -7.12 1.13 2.27
C CYS A 15 -8.61 0.82 2.20
N ILE A 16 -9.09 0.38 1.03
CA ILE A 16 -10.51 0.14 0.79
C ILE A 16 -10.69 -1.30 0.30
N ALA A 17 -11.53 -2.07 0.97
CA ALA A 17 -11.92 -3.40 0.52
C ALA A 17 -12.87 -3.28 -0.67
N ASP A 18 -12.59 -4.03 -1.73
CA ASP A 18 -13.54 -4.21 -2.83
C ASP A 18 -14.44 -5.43 -2.59
N THR A 19 -15.53 -5.52 -3.34
CA THR A 19 -16.51 -6.60 -3.21
C THR A 19 -16.03 -7.95 -3.78
N ALA A 20 -14.93 -7.95 -4.54
CA ALA A 20 -14.31 -9.15 -5.12
C ALA A 20 -13.23 -9.77 -4.20
N GLY A 21 -13.09 -9.24 -2.97
CA GLY A 21 -12.09 -9.68 -2.00
C GLY A 21 -10.70 -9.10 -2.22
N GLY A 22 -10.56 -8.12 -3.12
CA GLY A 22 -9.34 -7.35 -3.28
C GLY A 22 -9.28 -6.13 -2.37
N LEU A 23 -8.11 -5.49 -2.37
CA LEU A 23 -7.87 -4.22 -1.67
C LEU A 23 -7.39 -3.18 -2.67
N THR A 24 -7.84 -1.95 -2.49
CA THR A 24 -7.25 -0.79 -3.16
C THR A 24 -6.55 0.10 -2.15
N PHE A 25 -5.43 0.66 -2.57
CA PHE A 25 -4.59 1.57 -1.80
C PHE A 25 -4.54 2.91 -2.53
N ASP A 26 -5.17 3.93 -1.97
CA ASP A 26 -5.14 5.30 -2.49
C ASP A 26 -4.08 6.09 -1.74
N VAL A 27 -2.93 6.28 -2.37
CA VAL A 27 -1.80 7.00 -1.81
C VAL A 27 -1.90 8.47 -2.16
N THR A 28 -1.92 9.31 -1.12
CA THR A 28 -1.80 10.76 -1.28
C THR A 28 -0.33 11.09 -1.45
N VAL A 29 0.09 11.35 -2.68
CA VAL A 29 1.48 11.68 -3.02
C VAL A 29 1.52 13.07 -3.63
N ASP A 30 2.39 13.94 -3.12
CA ASP A 30 2.74 15.21 -3.76
C ASP A 30 3.78 14.99 -4.89
N ALA A 31 3.74 13.84 -5.57
CA ALA A 31 4.76 13.46 -6.55
C ALA A 31 4.36 13.89 -7.96
N ARG A 32 5.15 14.78 -8.57
CA ARG A 32 5.07 15.11 -9.99
C ARG A 32 5.93 14.15 -10.83
N GLY A 33 5.38 12.99 -11.17
CA GLY A 33 5.86 12.13 -12.26
C GLY A 33 7.00 11.16 -11.92
N GLY A 34 6.91 9.94 -12.44
CA GLY A 34 7.87 8.84 -12.23
C GLY A 34 7.16 7.49 -12.13
N ALA A 35 7.88 6.39 -12.35
CA ALA A 35 7.35 5.06 -12.05
C ALA A 35 7.16 4.95 -10.53
N ALA A 36 5.95 4.60 -10.11
CA ALA A 36 5.57 4.50 -8.71
C ALA A 36 4.99 3.11 -8.43
N HIS A 37 5.38 2.53 -7.30
CA HIS A 37 4.89 1.23 -6.83
C HIS A 37 4.48 1.31 -5.37
N LEU A 38 3.40 0.61 -5.03
CA LEU A 38 3.16 0.15 -3.67
C LEU A 38 3.98 -1.12 -3.48
N VAL A 39 4.79 -1.16 -2.43
CA VAL A 39 5.54 -2.35 -2.03
C VAL A 39 4.96 -2.89 -0.75
N LEU A 40 4.51 -4.14 -0.79
CA LEU A 40 4.16 -4.92 0.40
C LEU A 40 5.33 -5.83 0.73
N ARG A 41 6.00 -5.59 1.86
CA ARG A 41 7.16 -6.37 2.32
C ARG A 41 6.77 -7.24 3.50
N ARG A 42 6.94 -8.55 3.40
CA ARG A 42 6.67 -9.46 4.52
C ARG A 42 7.66 -9.20 5.65
N ARG A 43 7.20 -9.11 6.89
CA ARG A 43 8.08 -8.93 8.07
C ARG A 43 8.94 -10.15 8.35
N GLU A 44 8.32 -11.32 8.23
CA GLU A 44 8.97 -12.61 8.49
C GLU A 44 9.40 -13.21 7.14
N GLY A 45 10.56 -12.79 6.64
CA GLY A 45 11.16 -13.30 5.40
C GLY A 45 11.63 -12.20 4.45
N HIS A 46 11.80 -12.57 3.18
CA HIS A 46 12.33 -11.68 2.12
C HIS A 46 11.33 -11.44 0.98
N GLN A 47 10.05 -11.77 1.20
CA GLN A 47 9.03 -11.68 0.16
C GLN A 47 8.55 -10.24 0.02
N GLU A 48 8.49 -9.78 -1.21
CA GLU A 48 7.95 -8.48 -1.60
C GLU A 48 6.94 -8.65 -2.73
N VAL A 49 5.88 -7.85 -2.69
CA VAL A 49 4.93 -7.69 -3.79
C VAL A 49 4.93 -6.24 -4.23
N PHE A 50 5.10 -6.03 -5.52
CA PHE A 50 5.10 -4.72 -6.16
C PHE A 50 3.82 -4.54 -6.95
N LEU A 51 3.04 -3.53 -6.58
CA LEU A 51 1.80 -3.17 -7.28
C LEU A 51 2.00 -1.80 -7.93
N PRO A 52 1.71 -1.64 -9.22
CA PRO A 52 1.84 -0.35 -9.88
C PRO A 52 0.91 0.67 -9.22
N LEU A 53 1.45 1.85 -8.92
CA LEU A 53 0.67 3.02 -8.53
C LEU A 53 0.31 3.78 -9.81
N THR A 54 -0.97 3.76 -10.17
CA THR A 54 -1.51 4.44 -11.35
C THR A 54 -2.26 5.71 -10.95
N PRO A 55 -2.34 6.72 -11.83
CA PRO A 55 -3.16 7.90 -11.53
C PRO A 55 -4.62 7.52 -11.24
N GLY A 56 -5.11 7.92 -10.06
CA GLY A 56 -6.49 7.75 -9.61
C GLY A 56 -7.28 9.05 -9.65
N THR A 57 -8.37 9.10 -8.89
CA THR A 57 -9.20 10.31 -8.75
C THR A 57 -8.63 11.25 -7.69
N GLY A 58 -8.95 12.55 -7.79
CA GLY A 58 -8.58 13.54 -6.76
C GLY A 58 -7.07 13.78 -6.62
N GLY A 59 -6.28 13.53 -7.66
CA GLY A 59 -4.82 13.74 -7.64
C GLY A 59 -4.04 12.68 -6.85
N ARG A 60 -4.68 11.56 -6.51
CA ARG A 60 -4.05 10.45 -5.79
C ARG A 60 -3.52 9.39 -6.75
N LEU A 61 -2.58 8.59 -6.27
CA LEU A 61 -2.18 7.36 -6.95
C LEU A 61 -2.90 6.16 -6.35
N ARG A 62 -3.30 5.21 -7.17
CA ARG A 62 -4.01 3.99 -6.76
C ARG A 62 -3.21 2.75 -7.11
N ALA A 63 -3.08 1.85 -6.15
CA ALA A 63 -2.64 0.49 -6.38
C ALA A 63 -3.79 -0.48 -6.08
N ALA A 64 -3.99 -1.46 -6.95
CA ALA A 64 -4.91 -2.56 -6.70
C ALA A 64 -4.12 -3.79 -6.26
N LEU A 65 -4.57 -4.42 -5.18
CA LEU A 65 -4.20 -5.77 -4.75
C LEU A 65 -5.38 -6.69 -5.02
N PRO A 66 -5.43 -7.33 -6.21
CA PRO A 66 -6.46 -8.32 -6.51
C PRO A 66 -6.40 -9.50 -5.55
N SER A 67 -7.56 -10.15 -5.33
CA SER A 67 -7.64 -11.41 -4.57
C SER A 67 -6.77 -12.52 -5.18
N SER A 68 -6.55 -12.51 -6.50
CA SER A 68 -5.66 -13.46 -7.18
C SER A 68 -4.17 -13.35 -6.81
N VAL A 69 -3.73 -12.22 -6.25
CA VAL A 69 -2.36 -12.07 -5.75
C VAL A 69 -2.26 -12.82 -4.42
N LEU A 70 -1.50 -13.91 -4.42
CA LEU A 70 -1.28 -14.74 -3.23
C LEU A 70 -0.26 -14.07 -2.30
N LEU A 71 -0.72 -13.72 -1.11
CA LEU A 71 0.13 -13.26 -0.01
C LEU A 71 0.17 -14.35 1.06
N PRO A 72 1.34 -14.97 1.32
CA PRO A 72 1.54 -15.83 2.47
C PRO A 72 1.05 -15.17 3.77
N GLU A 73 0.56 -16.00 4.69
CA GLU A 73 0.13 -15.56 6.01
C GLU A 73 1.22 -14.77 6.74
N GLY A 74 0.79 -13.78 7.51
CA GLY A 74 1.66 -12.96 8.34
C GLY A 74 1.43 -11.46 8.16
N CYS A 75 2.42 -10.69 8.60
CA CYS A 75 2.39 -9.23 8.55
C CYS A 75 3.17 -8.72 7.35
N TRP A 76 2.52 -7.83 6.60
CA TRP A 76 3.09 -7.16 5.44
C TRP A 76 3.17 -5.67 5.69
N ASP A 77 4.31 -5.09 5.43
CA ASP A 77 4.64 -3.71 5.64
C ASP A 77 4.47 -2.92 4.34
N ALA A 78 3.76 -1.80 4.41
CA ALA A 78 3.41 -1.01 3.23
C ALA A 78 4.37 0.15 3.01
N TYR A 79 4.93 0.23 1.80
CA TYR A 79 5.82 1.30 1.36
C TYR A 79 5.35 1.87 0.02
N ALA A 80 5.64 3.13 -0.24
CA ALA A 80 5.60 3.70 -1.57
C ALA A 80 7.03 3.84 -2.09
N ARG A 81 7.30 3.31 -3.27
CA ARG A 81 8.54 3.53 -4.00
C ARG A 81 8.24 4.41 -5.20
N VAL A 82 8.86 5.59 -5.27
CA VAL A 82 8.70 6.53 -6.40
C VAL A 82 10.09 6.89 -6.90
N ALA A 83 10.38 6.58 -8.16
CA ALA A 83 11.76 6.56 -8.66
C ALA A 83 12.69 5.74 -7.73
N ASP A 84 13.76 6.36 -7.23
CA ASP A 84 14.79 5.68 -6.42
C ASP A 84 14.57 5.80 -4.90
N ASP A 85 13.56 6.58 -4.47
CA ASP A 85 13.24 6.75 -3.06
C ASP A 85 12.11 5.81 -2.63
N GLU A 86 12.19 5.32 -1.39
CA GLU A 86 11.18 4.49 -0.74
C GLU A 86 10.78 5.10 0.60
N TRP A 87 9.47 5.20 0.84
CA TRP A 87 8.91 5.73 2.08
C TRP A 87 7.95 4.75 2.72
N ARG A 88 8.03 4.65 4.05
CA ARG A 88 7.06 3.89 4.81
C ARG A 88 5.72 4.63 4.81
N LEU A 89 4.65 3.92 4.49
CA LEU A 89 3.31 4.51 4.46
C LEU A 89 2.75 4.64 5.86
N MET A 90 2.15 5.79 6.13
CA MET A 90 1.26 6.00 7.26
C MET A 90 -0.18 5.60 6.88
N PRO A 91 -0.99 5.14 7.84
CA PRO A 91 -2.40 4.88 7.57
C PRO A 91 -3.14 6.20 7.30
N GLY A 92 -4.04 6.16 6.34
CA GLY A 92 -5.15 7.11 6.19
C GLY A 92 -6.44 6.46 6.69
N VAL A 93 -7.49 6.48 5.87
CA VAL A 93 -8.73 5.72 6.10
C VAL A 93 -8.46 4.24 5.90
N MET A 94 -8.92 3.38 6.81
CA MET A 94 -8.79 1.93 6.69
C MET A 94 -10.16 1.27 6.77
N ASP A 95 -10.54 0.58 5.72
CA ASP A 95 -11.63 -0.39 5.77
C ASP A 95 -11.16 -1.62 6.54
N LEU A 96 -11.73 -1.82 7.72
CA LEU A 96 -11.35 -2.91 8.63
C LEU A 96 -12.07 -4.23 8.30
N ARG A 97 -12.95 -4.24 7.30
CA ARG A 97 -13.55 -5.48 6.80
C ARG A 97 -12.44 -6.32 6.17
N ALA A 98 -12.36 -7.59 6.56
CA ALA A 98 -11.43 -8.51 5.95
C ALA A 98 -11.79 -8.71 4.47
N ALA A 99 -10.87 -8.39 3.57
CA ALA A 99 -10.96 -8.73 2.16
C ALA A 99 -10.15 -10.00 1.95
N ASP A 100 -10.82 -11.17 1.86
CA ASP A 100 -10.13 -12.46 1.65
C ASP A 100 -9.05 -12.75 2.71
N GLY A 101 -9.39 -12.58 4.00
CA GLY A 101 -8.44 -12.76 5.12
C GLY A 101 -7.37 -11.65 5.23
N ARG A 102 -7.49 -10.57 4.47
CA ARG A 102 -6.55 -9.43 4.45
C ARG A 102 -7.15 -8.24 5.18
N VAL A 103 -6.47 -7.77 6.23
CA VAL A 103 -6.95 -6.67 7.09
C VAL A 103 -5.86 -5.60 7.22
N PRO A 104 -6.10 -4.34 6.78
CA PRO A 104 -5.17 -3.25 7.01
C PRO A 104 -5.16 -2.88 8.50
N TYR A 105 -3.99 -2.52 9.03
CA TYR A 105 -3.85 -2.10 10.41
C TYR A 105 -2.71 -1.09 10.60
N GLU A 106 -2.86 -0.27 11.64
CA GLU A 106 -1.82 0.62 12.11
C GLU A 106 -0.90 -0.10 13.09
N THR A 107 0.40 0.04 12.88
CA THR A 107 1.42 -0.51 13.76
C THR A 107 1.64 0.40 14.97
N ARG A 108 2.25 -0.11 16.03
CA ARG A 108 2.64 0.70 17.21
C ARG A 108 3.49 1.95 16.89
N HIS A 109 4.13 1.96 15.71
CA HIS A 109 5.00 3.04 15.24
C HIS A 109 4.27 4.02 14.31
N GLY A 110 2.94 3.90 14.17
CA GLY A 110 2.12 4.77 13.32
C GLY A 110 2.20 4.47 11.82
N ASN A 111 2.77 3.32 11.43
CA ASN A 111 2.89 2.92 10.03
C ASN A 111 1.77 1.97 9.61
N LEU A 112 1.41 2.01 8.34
CA LEU A 112 0.48 1.09 7.69
C LEU A 112 1.13 -0.29 7.49
N SER A 113 0.34 -1.31 7.77
CA SER A 113 0.63 -2.71 7.47
C SER A 113 -0.65 -3.45 7.09
N LEU A 114 -0.49 -4.62 6.47
CA LEU A 114 -1.56 -5.54 6.13
C LEU A 114 -1.33 -6.86 6.88
N ARG A 115 -2.36 -7.37 7.54
CA ARG A 115 -2.37 -8.72 8.11
C ARG A 115 -3.03 -9.65 7.11
N CYS A 116 -2.34 -10.71 6.71
CA CYS A 116 -2.89 -11.80 5.91
C CYS A 116 -3.06 -13.02 6.81
N GLY A 117 -4.28 -13.55 6.86
CA GLY A 117 -4.62 -14.83 7.48
C GLY A 117 -5.36 -15.73 6.51
N PRO A 118 -5.86 -16.89 6.97
CA PRO A 118 -6.70 -17.74 6.15
C PRO A 118 -7.96 -16.97 5.70
N ALA A 119 -8.36 -17.18 4.44
CA ALA A 119 -9.67 -16.75 3.97
C ALA A 119 -10.74 -17.48 4.80
N GLY A 120 -11.68 -16.71 5.36
CA GLY A 120 -12.75 -17.23 6.22
C GLY A 120 -13.82 -18.00 5.45
#